data_AF-A0A2K2DV45-F1
#
_entry.id   AF-A0A2K2DV45-F1
#
_cell.length_a   1.000
_cell.length_b   1.000
_cell.length_c   1.000
_cell.angle_alpha   90.00
_cell.angle_beta   90.00
_cell.angle_gamma   90.00
#
_symmetry.space_group_name_H-M   'P 1'
#
loop_
_entity.id
_entity.type
_entity.pdbx_description
1 polymer ?
#
loop_
_entity_poly.entity_id
_entity_poly.type
_entity_poly.pdbx_seq_one_letter_code
_entity_poly.pdbx_strand_id
1 'polypeptide(L)'
;MPVRNVNYSIFSCGNGNEKHEILFLEIWTNGSLTPKEALYEASRNLIDLFLPFLHAEEEGTGFEENKNRFTPPLFTFQKRLTALTLRSR
;
A
#
# COMPACT_ATOMS: atom_id res chain seq x y z
N MET A 1 -24.29 3.01 2.20
CA MET A 1 -22.95 2.72 1.65
C MET A 1 -22.41 3.97 0.98
N PRO A 2 -21.24 4.48 1.43
CA PRO A 2 -20.70 5.78 1.00
C PRO A 2 -20.07 5.73 -0.41
N VAL A 3 -19.46 4.62 -0.81
CA VAL A 3 -19.01 4.37 -2.19
C VAL A 3 -20.19 3.87 -3.02
N ARG A 4 -20.38 4.45 -4.21
CA ARG A 4 -21.48 4.17 -5.14
C ARG A 4 -21.06 3.33 -6.33
N ASN A 5 -19.88 3.60 -6.87
CA ASN A 5 -19.32 2.85 -7.98
C ASN A 5 -17.79 2.96 -7.97
N VAL A 6 -17.13 1.99 -8.60
CA VAL A 6 -15.69 2.01 -8.89
C VAL A 6 -15.47 1.45 -10.29
N ASN A 7 -14.70 2.18 -11.11
CA ASN A 7 -14.25 1.73 -12.42
C ASN A 7 -12.72 1.81 -12.48
N TYR A 8 -12.11 0.97 -13.31
CA TYR A 8 -10.65 0.92 -13.45
C TYR A 8 -10.26 0.74 -14.90
N SER A 9 -9.08 1.25 -15.24
CA SER A 9 -8.45 0.99 -16.53
C SER A 9 -6.95 0.94 -16.36
N ILE A 10 -6.29 0.06 -17.11
CA ILE A 10 -4.84 -0.11 -17.08
C ILE A 10 -4.31 0.28 -18.46
N PHE A 11 -3.32 1.16 -18.48
CA PHE A 11 -2.62 1.57 -19.68
C PHE A 11 -1.17 1.09 -19.61
N SER A 12 -0.79 0.22 -20.54
CA SER A 12 0.61 -0.14 -20.73
C SER A 12 1.35 1.01 -21.43
N CYS A 13 2.39 1.53 -20.78
CA CYS A 13 3.29 2.54 -21.32
C CYS A 13 4.71 1.96 -21.37
N GLY A 14 5.35 2.03 -22.53
CA GLY A 14 6.66 1.41 -22.70
C GLY A 14 7.14 1.45 -24.14
N ASN A 15 8.42 1.71 -24.33
CA ASN A 15 9.09 1.60 -25.63
C ASN A 15 10.22 0.57 -25.52
N GLY A 16 10.33 -0.34 -26.50
CA GLY A 16 11.32 -1.41 -26.48
C GLY A 16 11.10 -2.42 -25.34
N ASN A 17 12.05 -2.48 -24.40
CA ASN A 17 12.13 -3.53 -23.37
C ASN A 17 11.48 -3.12 -22.04
N GLU A 18 11.15 -1.83 -21.89
CA GLU A 18 10.58 -1.27 -20.68
C GLU A 18 9.07 -1.43 -20.70
N LYS A 19 8.52 -2.30 -19.85
CA LYS A 19 7.07 -2.45 -19.68
C LYS A 19 6.64 -1.79 -18.38
N HIS A 20 6.03 -0.63 -18.48
CA HIS A 20 5.41 0.04 -17.35
C HIS A 20 3.90 0.04 -17.55
N GLU A 21 3.15 0.11 -16.45
CA GLU A 21 1.69 0.17 -16.47
C GLU A 21 1.21 1.31 -15.58
N ILE A 22 0.18 2.00 -16.03
CA ILE A 22 -0.50 3.05 -15.28
C ILE A 22 -1.93 2.58 -15.00
N LEU A 23 -2.28 2.52 -13.71
CA LEU A 23 -3.63 2.23 -13.25
C LEU A 23 -4.38 3.54 -13.02
N PHE A 24 -5.55 3.67 -13.64
CA PHE A 24 -6.53 4.71 -13.34
C PHE A 24 -7.69 4.11 -12.56
N LEU A 25 -8.11 4.79 -11.49
CA LEU A 25 -9.27 4.44 -10.67
C LEU A 25 -10.26 5.60 -10.68
N GLU A 26 -11.49 5.33 -11.11
CA GLU A 26 -12.60 6.27 -11.03
C GLU A 26 -13.54 5.82 -9.92
N ILE A 27 -13.65 6.63 -8.87
CA ILE A 27 -14.41 6.29 -7.65
C ILE A 27 -15.51 7.32 -7.47
N TRP A 28 -16.76 6.85 -7.45
CA TRP A 28 -17.92 7.69 -7.18
C TRP A 28 -18.41 7.46 -5.76
N THR A 29 -18.59 8.53 -5.00
CA THR A 29 -19.12 8.49 -3.63
C THR A 29 -20.38 9.33 -3.51
N ASN A 30 -21.13 9.17 -2.43
CA ASN A 30 -22.31 9.98 -2.10
C ASN A 30 -21.96 11.30 -1.38
N GLY A 31 -20.68 11.65 -1.26
CA GLY A 31 -20.22 12.85 -0.56
C GLY A 31 -20.00 12.71 0.95
N SER A 32 -20.45 11.62 1.60
CA SER A 32 -20.14 11.40 3.02
C SER A 32 -18.71 10.89 3.27
N LEU A 33 -18.00 10.52 2.19
CA LEU A 33 -16.60 10.12 2.16
C LEU A 33 -16.04 10.57 0.81
N THR A 34 -14.84 11.16 0.79
CA THR A 34 -14.19 11.51 -0.47
C THR A 34 -13.61 10.27 -1.17
N PRO A 35 -13.45 10.28 -2.50
CA PRO A 35 -12.76 9.22 -3.23
C PRO A 35 -11.38 8.85 -2.66
N LYS A 36 -10.63 9.85 -2.20
CA LYS A 36 -9.29 9.68 -1.62
C LYS A 36 -9.35 8.93 -0.28
N GLU A 37 -10.28 9.29 0.59
CA GLU A 37 -10.46 8.60 1.87
C GLU A 37 -10.96 7.17 1.65
N ALA A 38 -11.87 6.96 0.70
CA ALA A 38 -12.33 5.62 0.32
C ALA A 38 -11.16 4.72 -0.13
N LEU A 39 -10.27 5.26 -0.97
CA LEU A 39 -9.08 4.55 -1.42
C LEU A 39 -8.10 4.28 -0.28
N TYR A 40 -7.93 5.24 0.63
CA TYR A 40 -7.06 5.10 1.80
C TYR A 40 -7.53 3.97 2.73
N GLU A 41 -8.81 3.97 3.11
CA GLU A 41 -9.39 2.94 3.98
C GLU A 41 -9.38 1.56 3.29
N ALA A 42 -9.72 1.49 2.00
CA ALA A 42 -9.64 0.24 1.24
C ALA A 42 -8.22 -0.32 1.18
N SER A 43 -7.22 0.55 1.00
CA SER A 43 -5.80 0.14 0.97
C SER A 43 -5.33 -0.40 2.32
N ARG A 44 -5.75 0.23 3.43
CA ARG A 44 -5.49 -0.26 4.79
C ARG A 44 -6.08 -1.65 4.99
N ASN A 45 -7.35 -1.82 4.66
CA ASN A 45 -8.03 -3.12 4.76
C ASN A 45 -7.36 -4.19 3.89
N LEU A 46 -6.89 -3.82 2.69
CA LEU A 46 -6.17 -4.73 1.80
C LEU A 46 -4.84 -5.20 2.42
N ILE A 47 -4.05 -4.28 2.98
CA ILE A 47 -2.79 -4.61 3.65
C ILE A 47 -3.06 -5.55 4.84
N ASP A 48 -4.02 -5.19 5.69
CA ASP A 48 -4.37 -5.97 6.88
C ASP A 48 -4.87 -7.37 6.51
N LEU A 49 -5.60 -7.51 5.39
CA LEU A 49 -6.05 -8.79 4.85
C LEU A 49 -4.89 -9.70 4.41
N PHE A 50 -3.86 -9.14 3.78
CA PHE A 50 -2.72 -9.92 3.29
C PHE A 50 -1.65 -10.17 4.35
N LEU A 51 -1.65 -9.41 5.44
CA LEU A 51 -0.63 -9.49 6.50
C LEU A 51 -0.36 -10.92 7.01
N PRO A 52 -1.36 -11.79 7.27
CA PRO A 52 -1.11 -13.15 7.75
C PRO A 52 -0.43 -14.05 6.70
N PHE A 53 -0.65 -13.79 5.41
CA PHE A 53 -0.07 -14.58 4.31
C PHE A 53 1.32 -14.11 3.92
N LEU A 54 1.74 -12.95 4.43
CA LEU A 54 3.07 -12.41 4.17
C LEU A 54 4.19 -13.12 4.94
N HIS A 55 3.89 -14.22 5.67
CA HIS A 55 4.82 -15.17 6.30
C HIS A 55 6.29 -14.83 6.04
N ALA A 56 6.81 -13.84 6.75
CA ALA A 56 8.24 -13.78 7.00
C ALA A 56 8.45 -14.91 8.00
N GLU A 57 9.22 -15.91 7.64
CA GLU A 57 9.67 -16.93 8.58
C GLU A 57 10.26 -16.20 9.81
N GLU A 58 9.47 -16.05 10.87
CA GLU A 58 9.95 -15.75 12.21
C GLU A 58 10.52 -17.05 12.78
N GLU A 59 11.51 -17.65 12.13
CA GLU A 59 12.36 -18.64 12.79
C GLU A 59 13.55 -17.92 13.41
N GLY A 60 13.32 -17.52 14.67
CA GLY A 60 14.36 -17.31 15.67
C GLY A 60 15.32 -16.16 15.41
N THR A 61 15.18 -15.07 16.15
CA THR A 61 16.26 -14.57 17.01
C THR A 61 15.74 -13.40 17.84
N GLY A 62 16.09 -13.40 19.12
CA GLY A 62 15.63 -12.42 20.08
C GLY A 62 15.90 -10.99 19.62
N PHE A 63 15.01 -10.10 20.05
CA PHE A 63 15.20 -8.65 20.04
C PHE A 63 16.49 -8.31 20.82
N GLU A 64 17.62 -8.36 20.14
CA GLU A 64 18.82 -7.63 20.52
C GLU A 64 18.94 -6.47 19.54
N GLU A 65 18.85 -5.25 20.07
CA GLU A 65 18.99 -3.99 19.36
C GLU A 65 20.41 -3.82 18.80
N ASN A 66 20.74 -4.61 17.79
CA ASN A 66 21.93 -4.44 16.98
C ASN A 66 21.63 -3.39 15.91
N LYS A 67 22.23 -2.20 16.06
CA LYS A 67 22.31 -1.14 15.03
C LYS A 67 23.18 -1.58 13.84
N ASN A 68 22.85 -2.67 13.17
CA ASN A 68 23.25 -2.95 11.79
C ASN A 68 22.64 -4.27 11.29
N ARG A 69 21.83 -4.11 10.24
CA ARG A 69 21.33 -5.08 9.25
C ARG A 69 19.97 -5.76 9.52
N PHE A 70 19.19 -5.67 8.45
CA PHE A 70 17.99 -6.43 8.10
C PHE A 70 16.68 -6.10 8.82
N THR A 71 16.18 -4.88 8.57
CA THR A 71 14.72 -4.65 8.62
C THR A 71 14.05 -5.49 7.54
N PRO A 72 13.08 -6.36 7.89
CA PRO A 72 12.31 -7.10 6.90
C PRO A 72 11.61 -6.15 5.90
N PRO A 73 11.32 -6.60 4.67
CA PRO A 73 10.70 -5.77 3.64
C PRO A 73 9.39 -5.12 4.10
N LEU A 74 8.64 -5.79 4.97
CA LEU A 74 7.42 -5.26 5.57
C LEU A 74 7.68 -4.04 6.46
N PHE A 75 8.72 -4.10 7.30
CA PHE A 75 9.08 -3.00 8.18
C PHE A 75 9.71 -1.83 7.42
N THR A 76 10.44 -2.08 6.32
CA THR A 76 10.89 -0.99 5.44
C THR A 76 9.71 -0.33 4.73
N PHE A 77 8.71 -1.10 4.30
CA PHE A 77 7.50 -0.58 3.66
C PHE A 77 6.66 0.25 4.64
N GLN A 78 6.38 -0.28 5.83
CA GLN A 78 5.69 0.45 6.90
C GLN A 78 6.46 1.71 7.29
N LYS A 79 7.77 1.62 7.56
CA LYS A 79 8.60 2.77 7.94
C LYS A 79 8.64 3.84 6.83
N ARG A 80 8.66 3.45 5.55
CA ARG A 80 8.53 4.37 4.41
C ARG A 80 7.14 5.02 4.35
N LEU A 81 6.08 4.26 4.56
CA LEU A 81 4.71 4.79 4.60
C LEU A 81 4.56 5.82 5.72
N THR A 82 5.06 5.53 6.93
CA THR A 82 4.99 6.44 8.08
C THR A 82 5.87 7.67 7.90
N ALA A 83 7.01 7.55 7.21
CA ALA A 83 7.87 8.70 6.88
C ALA A 83 7.22 9.64 5.85
N LEU A 84 6.44 9.11 4.91
CA LEU A 84 5.70 9.90 3.91
C LEU A 84 4.53 10.67 4.54
N THR A 85 3.85 10.08 5.53
CA THR A 85 2.77 10.77 6.26
C THR A 85 3.28 11.86 7.20
N LEU A 86 4.48 11.72 7.78
CA LEU A 86 5.09 12.74 8.65
C LEU A 86 5.61 13.97 7.87
N ARG A 87 6.02 13.79 6.61
CA ARG A 87 6.55 14.87 5.74
C ARG A 87 5.48 15.76 5.10
N SER A 88 4.22 15.39 5.24
CA SER A 88 3.04 16.06 4.65
C SER A 88 2.33 17.00 5.64
N ARG A 89 2.95 17.36 6.77
CA ARG A 89 2.44 18.36 7.73
C ARG A 89 3.35 19.58 7.77
#